data_AF-A0A7J7HET7-F1
#
_entry.id   AF-A0A7J7HET7-F1
#
_cell.length_a   1.000
_cell.length_b   1.000
_cell.length_c   1.000
_cell.angle_alpha   90.00
_cell.angle_beta   90.00
_cell.angle_gamma   90.00
#
_symmetry.space_group_name_H-M   'P 1'
#
loop_
_entity.id
_entity.type
_entity.pdbx_description
1 polymer ?
#
loop_
_entity_poly.entity_id
_entity_poly.type
_entity_poly.pdbx_seq_one_letter_code
_entity_poly.pdbx_strand_id
1 'polypeptide(L)'
;MSTNVDAVGDPIATSAVLMASAKHIEINCRGENIAFLKCKKDDPNPEKCLDKGHQVTRCVFGLLKDLHQRCTKEMDAYAGCMYYHTNEFDLCRKEQKEFEKTCPLG
;
A
#
# COMPACT_ATOMS: atom_id res chain seq x y z
N MET A 1 4.16 20.54 0.06
CA MET A 1 3.91 19.15 -0.37
C MET A 1 4.10 18.24 0.83
N SER A 2 3.14 17.37 1.12
CA SER A 2 3.38 16.24 2.03
C SER A 2 4.36 15.28 1.36
N THR A 3 5.42 14.88 2.05
CA THR A 3 6.41 13.92 1.54
C THR A 3 5.89 12.49 1.77
N ASN A 4 5.96 11.63 0.75
CA ASN A 4 5.56 10.22 0.88
C ASN A 4 6.67 9.32 1.43
N VAL A 5 7.83 9.90 1.77
CA VAL A 5 9.00 9.23 2.32
C VAL A 5 9.41 9.81 3.67
N ASP A 6 10.05 8.98 4.48
CA ASP A 6 10.67 9.36 5.74
C ASP A 6 12.04 10.01 5.54
N ALA A 7 12.72 10.33 6.65
CA ALA A 7 14.03 11.00 6.62
C ALA A 7 15.15 10.17 5.96
N VAL A 8 14.96 8.85 5.80
CA VAL A 8 15.93 7.93 5.19
C VAL A 8 15.52 7.58 3.75
N GLY A 9 14.37 8.06 3.29
CA GLY A 9 13.84 7.83 1.94
C GLY A 9 12.99 6.58 1.81
N ASP A 10 12.63 5.92 2.92
CA ASP A 10 11.71 4.79 2.91
C ASP A 10 10.26 5.30 2.85
N PRO A 11 9.37 4.65 2.07
CA PRO A 11 8.00 5.12 1.91
C PRO A 11 7.20 4.99 3.21
N ILE A 12 6.52 6.08 3.58
CA ILE A 12 5.64 6.13 4.74
C ILE A 12 4.29 5.54 4.36
N ALA A 13 3.82 4.54 5.11
CA ALA A 13 2.51 3.93 4.93
C ALA A 13 1.35 4.84 5.42
N THR A 14 1.25 6.05 4.86
CA THR A 14 0.09 6.92 5.05
C THR A 14 -1.15 6.31 4.40
N SER A 15 -2.34 6.76 4.79
CA SER A 15 -3.59 6.26 4.20
C SER A 15 -3.63 6.45 2.68
N ALA A 16 -3.13 7.57 2.17
CA ALA A 16 -3.06 7.85 0.74
C ALA A 16 -2.11 6.90 -0.01
N VAL A 17 -0.92 6.64 0.54
CA VAL A 17 0.05 5.70 -0.02
C VAL A 17 -0.49 4.27 -0.04
N LEU A 18 -1.12 3.84 1.07
CA LEU A 18 -1.75 2.53 1.17
C LEU A 18 -2.91 2.38 0.17
N MET A 19 -3.74 3.41 0.00
CA MET A 19 -4.86 3.37 -0.93
C MET A 19 -4.40 3.37 -2.39
N ALA A 20 -3.41 4.21 -2.74
CA ALA A 20 -2.80 4.21 -4.06
C ALA A 20 -2.20 2.83 -4.42
N SER A 21 -1.67 2.12 -3.42
CA SER A 21 -1.03 0.81 -3.59
C SER A 21 -1.96 -0.39 -3.38
N ALA A 22 -3.25 -0.17 -3.07
CA ALA A 22 -4.14 -1.22 -2.60
C ALA A 22 -4.25 -2.42 -3.56
N LYS A 23 -4.30 -2.18 -4.87
CA LYS A 23 -4.34 -3.26 -5.87
C LYS A 23 -3.04 -4.08 -5.90
N HIS A 24 -1.89 -3.44 -5.77
CA HIS A 24 -0.61 -4.16 -5.67
C HIS A 24 -0.54 -4.96 -4.38
N ILE A 25 -1.02 -4.42 -3.26
CA ILE A 25 -1.08 -5.10 -1.96
C ILE A 25 -1.97 -6.34 -2.05
N GLU A 26 -3.14 -6.22 -2.71
CA GLU A 26 -4.07 -7.33 -2.90
C GLU A 26 -3.41 -8.51 -3.62
N ILE A 27 -2.61 -8.25 -4.65
CA ILE A 27 -1.98 -9.30 -5.47
C ILE A 27 -0.75 -9.87 -4.76
N ASN A 28 0.16 -9.00 -4.30
CA ASN A 28 1.49 -9.41 -3.85
C ASN A 28 1.51 -9.88 -2.39
N CYS A 29 0.59 -9.41 -1.54
CA CYS A 29 0.50 -9.77 -0.13
C CYS A 29 -0.78 -10.56 0.20
N ARG A 30 -1.38 -11.20 -0.81
CA ARG A 30 -2.67 -11.92 -0.67
C ARG A 30 -2.62 -13.00 0.40
N GLY A 31 -1.54 -13.78 0.42
CA GLY A 31 -1.39 -14.94 1.30
C GLY A 31 -1.38 -14.52 2.77
N GLU A 32 -0.54 -13.54 3.09
CA GLU A 32 -0.37 -12.95 4.41
C GLU A 32 -1.68 -12.30 4.88
N ASN A 33 -2.34 -11.52 4.02
CA ASN A 33 -3.62 -10.87 4.33
C ASN A 33 -4.72 -11.88 4.66
N ILE A 34 -4.87 -12.93 3.85
CA ILE A 34 -5.87 -13.98 4.09
C ILE A 34 -5.55 -14.73 5.40
N ALA A 35 -4.28 -15.05 5.66
CA ALA A 35 -3.88 -15.73 6.89
C ALA A 35 -4.19 -14.90 8.14
N PHE A 36 -3.95 -13.58 8.08
CA PHE A 36 -4.29 -12.65 9.16
C PHE A 36 -5.81 -12.56 9.38
N LEU A 37 -6.60 -12.40 8.32
CA LEU A 37 -8.07 -12.32 8.42
C LEU A 37 -8.70 -13.62 8.94
N LYS A 38 -8.19 -14.79 8.51
CA LYS A 38 -8.63 -16.09 9.06
C LYS A 38 -8.36 -16.18 10.56
N CYS A 39 -7.15 -15.82 10.99
CA CYS A 39 -6.81 -15.80 12.41
C CYS A 39 -7.76 -14.90 13.23
N LYS A 40 -8.06 -13.70 12.73
CA LYS A 40 -8.98 -12.75 13.38
C LYS A 40 -10.43 -13.23 13.42
N LYS A 41 -10.85 -14.01 12.43
CA LYS A 41 -12.17 -14.64 12.40
C LYS A 41 -12.29 -15.75 13.44
N ASP A 42 -11.22 -16.51 13.66
CA ASP A 42 -11.20 -17.64 14.58
C ASP A 42 -11.09 -17.18 16.06
N ASP A 43 -10.34 -16.11 16.33
CA ASP A 43 -10.15 -15.57 17.69
C ASP A 43 -10.06 -14.02 17.67
N PRO A 44 -10.94 -13.31 18.40
CA PRO A 44 -10.92 -11.85 18.46
C PRO A 44 -9.76 -11.29 19.31
N ASN A 45 -9.04 -12.12 20.09
CA ASN A 45 -7.94 -11.66 20.92
C ASN A 45 -6.83 -11.02 20.05
N PRO A 46 -6.47 -9.74 20.30
CA PRO A 46 -5.48 -9.05 19.49
C PRO A 46 -4.10 -9.71 19.48
N GLU A 47 -3.69 -10.37 20.57
CA GLU A 47 -2.36 -10.96 20.72
C GLU A 47 -2.16 -12.24 19.89
N LYS A 48 -3.23 -13.01 19.68
CA LYS A 48 -3.18 -14.33 19.01
C LYS A 48 -2.76 -14.27 17.55
N CYS A 49 -2.92 -13.11 16.92
CA CYS A 49 -2.64 -12.90 15.50
C CYS A 49 -1.47 -11.93 15.26
N LEU A 50 -0.69 -11.57 16.29
CA LEU A 50 0.43 -10.63 16.14
C LEU A 50 1.47 -11.10 15.12
N ASP A 51 1.86 -12.38 15.17
CA ASP A 51 2.81 -12.96 14.20
C ASP A 51 2.33 -12.79 12.74
N LYS A 52 1.07 -13.12 12.45
CA LYS A 52 0.48 -12.91 11.13
C LYS A 52 0.38 -11.43 10.76
N GLY A 53 0.10 -10.56 11.74
CA GLY A 53 0.09 -9.10 11.57
C GLY A 53 1.49 -8.56 11.20
N HIS A 54 2.54 -9.07 11.83
CA HIS A 54 3.92 -8.76 11.47
C HIS A 54 4.27 -9.23 10.06
N GLN A 55 3.80 -10.40 9.64
CA GLN A 55 4.00 -10.91 8.27
C GLN A 55 3.32 -10.02 7.22
N VAL A 56 2.06 -9.63 7.43
CA VAL A 56 1.35 -8.66 6.57
C VAL A 56 2.13 -7.36 6.49
N THR A 57 2.50 -6.81 7.64
CA THR A 57 3.19 -5.52 7.74
C THR A 57 4.54 -5.56 7.01
N ARG A 58 5.31 -6.64 7.18
CA ARG A 58 6.58 -6.85 6.49
C ARG A 58 6.40 -6.96 4.97
N CYS A 59 5.39 -7.70 4.51
CA CYS A 59 5.10 -7.81 3.08
C CYS A 59 4.75 -6.44 2.48
N VAL A 60 3.83 -5.72 3.12
CA VAL A 60 3.37 -4.41 2.62
C VAL A 60 4.50 -3.39 2.61
N PHE A 61 5.31 -3.25 3.67
CA PHE A 61 6.43 -2.32 3.65
C PHE A 61 7.48 -2.68 2.61
N GLY A 62 7.76 -3.98 2.41
CA GLY A 62 8.65 -4.44 1.35
C GLY A 62 8.14 -4.06 -0.04
N LEU A 63 6.84 -4.26 -0.29
CA LEU A 63 6.18 -3.87 -1.54
C LEU A 63 6.21 -2.36 -1.77
N LEU A 64 5.87 -1.55 -0.75
CA LEU A 64 5.88 -0.09 -0.88
C LEU A 64 7.28 0.41 -1.25
N LYS A 65 8.32 -0.14 -0.62
CA LYS A 65 9.72 0.19 -0.93
C LYS A 65 10.07 -0.14 -2.37
N ASP A 66 9.70 -1.32 -2.85
CA ASP A 66 9.94 -1.74 -4.23
C ASP A 66 9.19 -0.86 -5.26
N LEU A 67 7.90 -0.58 -5.03
CA LEU A 67 7.11 0.31 -5.89
C LEU A 67 7.70 1.71 -5.94
N HIS A 68 8.09 2.26 -4.78
CA HIS A 68 8.67 3.60 -4.70
C HIS A 68 10.06 3.66 -5.37
N GLN A 69 10.82 2.56 -5.42
CA GLN A 69 12.09 2.51 -6.14
C GLN A 69 11.92 2.41 -7.66
N ARG A 70 10.93 1.65 -8.14
CA ARG A 70 10.71 1.42 -9.57
C ARG A 70 9.88 2.51 -10.26
N CYS A 71 8.91 3.08 -9.54
CA CYS A 71 7.88 3.96 -10.08
C CYS A 71 7.67 5.19 -9.21
N THR A 72 8.76 5.76 -8.66
CA THR A 72 8.75 6.85 -7.69
C THR A 72 7.81 7.98 -8.07
N LYS A 73 7.99 8.52 -9.29
CA LYS A 73 7.29 9.72 -9.76
C LYS A 73 5.78 9.48 -9.89
N GLU A 74 5.39 8.37 -10.50
CA GLU A 74 3.99 8.04 -10.75
C GLU A 74 3.28 7.63 -9.45
N MET A 75 3.96 6.90 -8.57
CA MET A 75 3.46 6.57 -7.24
C MET A 75 3.24 7.84 -6.40
N ASP A 76 4.19 8.77 -6.42
CA ASP A 76 4.07 10.04 -5.70
C ASP A 76 2.94 10.91 -6.22
N ALA A 77 2.78 10.99 -7.54
CA ALA A 77 1.67 11.72 -8.15
C ALA A 77 0.31 11.12 -7.76
N TYR A 78 0.19 9.79 -7.79
CA TYR A 78 -1.05 9.11 -7.46
C TYR A 78 -1.38 9.19 -5.97
N ALA A 79 -0.41 8.96 -5.09
CA ALA A 79 -0.58 9.15 -3.65
C ALA A 79 -0.87 10.62 -3.30
N GLY A 80 -0.26 11.58 -4.00
CA GLY A 80 -0.56 13.00 -3.86
C GLY A 80 -2.00 13.35 -4.23
N CYS A 81 -2.52 12.79 -5.33
CA CYS A 81 -3.92 12.93 -5.71
C CYS A 81 -4.84 12.31 -4.66
N MET A 82 -4.54 11.09 -4.19
CA MET A 82 -5.29 10.42 -3.13
C MET A 82 -5.34 11.24 -1.85
N TYR A 83 -4.22 11.85 -1.45
CA TYR A 83 -4.17 12.75 -0.30
C TYR A 83 -5.09 13.96 -0.49
N TYR A 84 -5.02 14.63 -1.65
CA TYR A 84 -5.82 15.83 -1.93
C TYR A 84 -7.32 15.54 -2.00
N HIS A 85 -7.70 14.39 -2.56
CA HIS A 85 -9.10 13.97 -2.73
C HIS A 85 -9.59 13.00 -1.66
N THR A 86 -8.90 12.89 -0.51
CA THR A 86 -9.31 12.04 0.62
C THR A 86 -9.62 10.60 0.21
N ASN A 87 -8.76 10.01 -0.62
CA ASN A 87 -8.84 8.65 -1.13
C ASN A 87 -10.00 8.37 -2.12
N GLU A 88 -10.59 9.40 -2.75
CA GLU A 88 -11.62 9.21 -3.77
C GLU A 88 -11.01 8.80 -5.13
N PHE A 89 -11.16 7.53 -5.50
CA PHE A 89 -10.55 6.95 -6.70
C PHE A 89 -11.01 7.61 -7.99
N ASP A 90 -12.29 7.98 -8.08
CA ASP A 90 -12.87 8.50 -9.31
C ASP A 90 -12.28 9.86 -9.71
N LEU A 91 -11.74 10.60 -8.73
CA LEU A 91 -11.07 11.88 -8.96
C LEU A 91 -9.60 11.73 -9.37
N CYS A 92 -9.01 10.53 -9.25
CA CYS A 92 -7.59 10.26 -9.47
C CYS A 92 -7.32 9.23 -10.58
N ARG A 93 -8.28 8.98 -11.47
CA ARG A 93 -8.17 7.95 -12.53
C ARG A 93 -7.06 8.22 -13.55
N LYS A 94 -6.63 9.47 -13.71
CA LYS A 94 -5.53 9.82 -14.61
C LYS A 94 -4.19 9.37 -14.02
N GLU A 95 -3.91 9.77 -12.79
CA GLU A 95 -2.71 9.39 -12.05
C GLU A 95 -2.65 7.88 -11.84
N GLN A 96 -3.80 7.24 -11.59
CA GLN A 96 -3.91 5.79 -11.52
C GLN A 96 -3.43 5.09 -12.80
N LYS A 97 -3.91 5.53 -13.97
CA LYS A 97 -3.53 4.93 -15.27
C LYS A 97 -2.03 5.06 -15.52
N GLU A 98 -1.46 6.19 -15.13
CA GLU A 98 -0.04 6.47 -15.35
C GLU A 98 0.82 5.63 -14.41
N PHE A 99 0.38 5.45 -13.17
CA PHE A 99 1.00 4.55 -12.22
C PHE A 99 0.91 3.09 -12.67
N GLU A 100 -0.28 2.60 -13.03
CA GLU A 100 -0.48 1.21 -13.47
C GLU A 100 0.22 0.89 -14.80
N LYS A 101 0.45 1.91 -15.66
CA LYS A 101 1.25 1.76 -16.88
C LYS A 101 2.74 1.56 -16.58
N THR A 102 3.26 2.26 -15.59
CA THR A 102 4.69 2.24 -15.23
C THR A 102 5.01 1.08 -14.29
N CYS A 103 4.07 0.79 -13.38
CA CYS A 103 4.08 -0.33 -12.46
C CYS A 103 2.85 -1.21 -12.73
N PRO A 104 2.93 -2.17 -13.66
CA PRO A 104 1.86 -3.13 -13.90
C PRO A 104 1.55 -3.96 -12.64
N LEU A 105 0.29 -4.38 -12.52
CA LEU A 105 -0.21 -5.16 -11.38
C LEU A 105 0.28 -6.62 -11.36
N GLY A 106 0.82 -7.10 -12.49
CA GLY A 106 1.37 -8.44 -12.72
C GLY A 106 1.85 -8.58 -14.16
#